data_AF-A0A0G3ITL6-F1
#
_entry.id   AF-A0A0G3ITL6-F1
#
_cell.length_a   1.000
_cell.length_b   1.000
_cell.length_c   1.000
_cell.angle_alpha   90.00
_cell.angle_beta   90.00
_cell.angle_gamma   90.00
#
_symmetry.space_group_name_H-M   'P 1'
#
loop_
_entity.id
_entity.type
_entity.pdbx_description
1 polymer ?
#
loop_
_entity_poly.entity_id
_entity_poly.type
_entity_poly.pdbx_seq_one_letter_code
_entity_poly.pdbx_strand_id
1 'polypeptide(L)'
;MMRWLISGIAAVLAAVFIGGAGVAGALYWDRVQSRAEQSTRAELPGIAKQQIPEVFGYDYQTVERSLTDAYLLLTPGYRKEFEQRANADIIPQARQRQVVSQANVVGVGVMDARRDSASVLVYLNRTVTDKSRQPLYDGSRLRVDYQKIDGRWLINYITPI
;
A
#
# COMPACT_ATOMS: atom_id res chain seq x y z
N MET A 1 -32.22 -30.98 48.13
CA MET A 1 -32.02 -31.57 46.78
C MET A 1 -32.24 -30.56 45.65
N MET A 2 -33.43 -29.93 45.52
CA MET A 2 -33.81 -29.07 44.38
C MET A 2 -32.87 -27.88 44.09
N ARG A 3 -32.38 -27.19 45.13
CA ARG A 3 -31.49 -26.02 44.98
C ARG A 3 -30.14 -26.34 44.32
N TRP A 4 -29.59 -27.54 44.57
CA TRP A 4 -28.31 -27.96 44.00
C TRP A 4 -28.42 -28.33 42.51
N LEU A 5 -29.57 -28.91 42.12
CA LEU A 5 -29.89 -29.19 40.72
C LEU A 5 -30.04 -27.89 39.90
N ILE A 6 -30.75 -26.90 40.45
CA ILE A 6 -30.93 -25.60 39.80
C ILE A 6 -29.59 -24.88 39.62
N SER A 7 -28.73 -24.86 40.64
CA SER A 7 -27.39 -24.27 40.53
C SER A 7 -26.50 -24.98 39.50
N GLY A 8 -26.58 -26.31 39.41
CA GLY A 8 -25.85 -27.08 38.41
C GLY A 8 -26.29 -26.78 36.97
N ILE A 9 -27.61 -26.73 36.74
CA ILE A 9 -28.18 -26.36 35.43
C ILE A 9 -27.79 -24.93 35.06
N ALA A 10 -27.89 -23.98 36.00
CA ALA A 10 -27.50 -22.60 35.76
C ALA A 10 -26.01 -22.47 35.39
N ALA A 11 -25.12 -23.22 36.05
CA ALA A 11 -23.69 -23.23 35.74
C ALA A 11 -23.40 -23.78 34.34
N VAL A 12 -24.08 -24.86 33.94
CA VAL A 12 -23.95 -25.43 32.58
C VAL A 12 -24.45 -24.45 31.53
N LEU A 13 -25.61 -23.82 31.75
CA LEU A 13 -26.16 -22.82 30.81
C LEU A 13 -25.23 -21.61 30.66
N ALA A 14 -24.65 -21.12 31.76
CA ALA A 14 -23.67 -20.04 31.71
C ALA A 14 -22.41 -20.44 30.93
N ALA A 15 -21.89 -21.66 31.16
CA ALA A 15 -20.73 -22.16 30.42
C ALA A 15 -21.00 -22.30 28.92
N VAL A 16 -22.18 -22.82 28.54
CA VAL A 16 -22.60 -22.93 27.14
C VAL A 16 -22.75 -21.54 26.50
N PHE A 17 -23.34 -20.57 27.21
CA PHE A 17 -23.51 -19.22 26.71
C PHE A 17 -22.16 -18.53 26.47
N ILE A 18 -21.23 -18.60 27.44
CA ILE A 18 -19.89 -18.02 27.32
C ILE A 18 -19.11 -18.70 26.19
N GLY A 19 -19.15 -20.04 26.13
CA GLY A 19 -18.53 -20.80 25.05
C GLY A 19 -19.08 -20.44 23.68
N GLY A 20 -20.41 -20.35 23.55
CA GLY A 20 -21.09 -19.94 22.32
C GLY A 20 -20.75 -18.52 21.89
N ALA A 21 -20.71 -17.56 22.84
CA ALA A 21 -20.31 -16.18 22.56
C ALA A 21 -18.86 -16.10 22.09
N GLY A 22 -17.94 -16.89 22.69
CA GLY A 22 -16.55 -16.97 22.26
C GLY A 22 -16.40 -17.49 20.83
N VAL A 23 -17.11 -18.58 20.49
CA VAL A 23 -17.11 -19.14 19.12
C VAL A 23 -17.71 -18.16 18.12
N ALA A 24 -18.85 -17.54 18.44
CA ALA A 24 -19.49 -16.56 17.58
C ALA A 24 -18.59 -15.33 17.33
N GLY A 25 -17.91 -14.85 18.38
CA GLY A 25 -16.94 -13.76 18.29
C GLY A 25 -15.75 -14.10 17.39
N ALA A 26 -15.19 -15.30 17.55
CA ALA A 26 -14.09 -15.77 16.71
C ALA A 26 -14.48 -15.90 15.23
N LEU A 27 -15.64 -16.50 14.94
CA LEU A 27 -16.16 -16.64 13.58
C LEU A 27 -16.48 -15.28 12.93
N TYR A 28 -16.99 -14.32 13.71
CA TYR A 28 -17.23 -12.97 13.24
C TYR A 28 -15.92 -12.27 12.88
N TRP A 29 -14.91 -12.35 13.74
CA TRP A 29 -13.60 -11.75 13.52
C TRP A 29 -12.93 -12.31 12.25
N ASP A 30 -12.92 -13.63 12.10
CA ASP A 30 -12.38 -14.31 10.92
C ASP A 30 -13.07 -13.87 9.62
N ARG A 31 -14.41 -13.74 9.66
CA ARG A 31 -15.19 -13.26 8.53
C ARG A 31 -14.87 -11.81 8.17
N VAL A 32 -14.71 -10.92 9.16
CA VAL A 32 -14.36 -9.52 8.92
C VAL A 32 -12.96 -9.41 8.31
N GLN A 33 -12.00 -10.16 8.86
CA GLN A 33 -10.64 -10.19 8.35
C GLN A 33 -10.59 -10.72 6.92
N SER A 34 -11.18 -11.89 6.65
CA SER A 34 -11.22 -12.49 5.31
C SER A 34 -11.86 -11.59 4.27
N ARG A 35 -12.94 -10.88 4.63
CA ARG A 35 -13.58 -9.91 3.73
C ARG A 35 -12.68 -8.71 3.45
N ALA A 36 -12.01 -8.20 4.48
CA ALA A 36 -11.09 -7.09 4.31
C ALA A 36 -9.92 -7.49 3.40
N GLU A 37 -9.35 -8.69 3.57
CA GLU A 37 -8.28 -9.21 2.71
C GLU A 37 -8.73 -9.36 1.26
N GLN A 38 -9.93 -9.89 1.01
CA GLN A 38 -10.49 -10.01 -0.35
C GLN A 38 -10.69 -8.63 -1.00
N SER A 39 -11.21 -7.66 -0.24
CA SER A 39 -11.37 -6.28 -0.72
C SER A 39 -10.02 -5.65 -1.06
N THR A 40 -9.05 -5.76 -0.15
CA THR A 40 -7.68 -5.27 -0.30
C THR A 40 -7.03 -5.87 -1.57
N ARG A 41 -7.19 -7.18 -1.80
CA ARG A 41 -6.67 -7.87 -3.00
C ARG A 41 -7.30 -7.36 -4.29
N ALA A 42 -8.57 -6.98 -4.27
CA ALA A 42 -9.27 -6.47 -5.44
C ALA A 42 -8.92 -5.01 -5.75
N GLU A 43 -8.75 -4.17 -4.72
CA GLU A 43 -8.55 -2.72 -4.89
C GLU A 43 -7.10 -2.32 -5.15
N LEU A 44 -6.12 -2.91 -4.46
CA LEU A 44 -4.74 -2.43 -4.50
C LEU A 44 -4.09 -2.46 -5.88
N PRO A 45 -4.32 -3.47 -6.75
CA PRO A 45 -3.71 -3.46 -8.08
C PRO A 45 -4.07 -2.22 -8.90
N GLY A 46 -5.32 -1.76 -8.80
CA GLY A 46 -5.78 -0.54 -9.47
C GLY A 46 -5.14 0.72 -8.88
N ILE A 47 -5.06 0.79 -7.55
CA ILE A 47 -4.43 1.89 -6.82
C ILE A 47 -2.95 2.00 -7.18
N ALA A 48 -2.22 0.88 -7.18
CA ALA A 48 -0.80 0.86 -7.54
C ALA A 48 -0.55 1.26 -9.00
N LYS A 49 -1.41 0.84 -9.92
CA LYS A 49 -1.35 1.26 -11.34
C LYS A 49 -1.49 2.78 -11.50
N GLN A 50 -2.24 3.44 -10.63
CA GLN A 50 -2.44 4.90 -10.67
C GLN A 50 -1.33 5.65 -9.93
N GLN A 51 -0.96 5.21 -8.73
CA GLN A 51 -0.04 5.96 -7.87
C GLN A 51 1.43 5.82 -8.26
N ILE A 52 1.86 4.64 -8.73
CA ILE A 52 3.29 4.41 -9.01
C ILE A 52 3.81 5.27 -10.17
N PRO A 53 3.07 5.44 -11.28
CA PRO A 53 3.47 6.39 -12.32
C PRO A 53 3.68 7.82 -11.81
N GLU A 54 2.85 8.30 -10.88
CA GLU A 54 2.97 9.64 -10.30
C GLU A 54 4.24 9.81 -9.45
N VAL A 55 4.73 8.73 -8.82
CA VAL A 55 5.96 8.77 -8.01
C VAL A 55 7.21 8.76 -8.89
N PHE A 56 7.19 8.03 -10.01
CA PHE A 56 8.37 7.83 -10.87
C PHE A 56 8.38 8.69 -12.14
N GLY A 57 7.26 9.32 -12.48
CA GLY A 57 7.09 10.18 -13.64
C GLY A 57 7.29 11.65 -13.30
N TYR A 58 8.13 12.35 -14.07
CA TYR A 58 8.31 13.79 -13.94
C TYR A 58 8.97 14.39 -15.18
N ASP A 59 8.75 15.69 -15.37
CA ASP A 59 9.49 16.52 -16.32
C ASP A 59 10.35 17.52 -15.55
N TYR A 60 11.58 17.78 -16.00
CA TYR A 60 12.48 18.76 -15.37
C TYR A 60 11.86 20.16 -15.20
N GLN A 61 10.91 20.54 -16.06
CA GLN A 61 10.20 21.82 -15.99
C GLN A 61 9.18 21.88 -14.86
N THR A 62 8.62 20.74 -14.46
CA THR A 62 7.54 20.64 -13.46
C THR A 62 7.89 19.77 -12.26
N VAL A 63 9.15 19.33 -12.15
CA VAL A 63 9.59 18.32 -11.20
C VAL A 63 9.19 18.63 -9.75
N GLU A 64 9.25 19.89 -9.30
CA GLU A 64 8.84 20.21 -7.93
C GLU A 64 7.34 20.00 -7.71
N ARG A 65 6.50 20.37 -8.69
CA ARG A 65 5.05 20.14 -8.62
C ARG A 65 4.75 18.64 -8.65
N SER A 66 5.32 17.91 -9.61
CA SER A 66 5.15 16.46 -9.73
C SER A 66 5.53 15.74 -8.43
N LEU A 67 6.66 16.09 -7.82
CA LEU A 67 7.06 15.48 -6.55
C LEU A 67 6.18 15.91 -5.37
N THR A 68 5.70 17.15 -5.34
CA THR A 68 4.75 17.62 -4.31
C THR A 68 3.44 16.83 -4.36
N ASP A 69 2.93 16.55 -5.56
CA ASP A 69 1.74 15.73 -5.75
C ASP A 69 2.00 14.29 -5.32
N ALA A 70 3.17 13.74 -5.67
CA ALA A 70 3.59 12.40 -5.23
C ALA A 70 3.67 12.26 -3.70
N TYR A 71 4.09 13.29 -2.96
CA TYR A 71 4.17 13.25 -1.50
C TYR A 71 2.83 12.95 -0.84
N LEU A 72 1.71 13.37 -1.45
CA LEU A 72 0.36 13.11 -0.95
C LEU A 72 -0.02 11.62 -1.00
N LEU A 73 0.68 10.85 -1.83
CA LEU A 73 0.49 9.41 -1.99
C LEU A 73 1.31 8.60 -0.97
N LEU A 74 2.22 9.24 -0.24
CA LEU A 74 3.15 8.58 0.68
C LEU A 74 2.65 8.69 2.13
N THR A 75 2.97 7.67 2.93
CA THR A 75 2.78 7.75 4.39
C THR A 75 3.65 8.87 4.97
N PRO A 76 3.28 9.50 6.11
CA PRO A 76 4.04 10.61 6.67
C PRO A 76 5.53 10.29 6.93
N GLY A 77 5.83 9.06 7.35
CA GLY A 77 7.20 8.60 7.57
C GLY A 77 8.01 8.53 6.28
N TYR A 78 7.47 7.86 5.26
CA TYR A 78 8.16 7.70 3.98
C TYR A 78 8.24 9.00 3.18
N ARG A 79 7.21 9.84 3.29
CA ARG A 79 7.18 11.18 2.71
C ARG A 79 8.41 11.98 3.11
N LYS A 80 8.74 12.01 4.40
CA LYS A 80 9.89 12.79 4.91
C LYS A 80 11.22 12.33 4.29
N GLU A 81 11.44 11.02 4.20
CA GLU A 81 12.65 10.46 3.59
C GLU A 81 12.71 10.78 2.09
N PHE A 82 11.59 10.64 1.40
CA PHE A 82 11.48 10.89 -0.03
C PHE A 82 11.64 12.38 -0.37
N GLU A 83 11.04 13.29 0.41
CA GLU A 83 11.21 14.75 0.32
C GLU A 83 12.68 15.16 0.49
N GLN A 84 13.39 14.56 1.43
CA GLN A 84 14.82 14.86 1.64
C GLN A 84 15.64 14.49 0.41
N ARG A 85 15.47 13.27 -0.12
CA ARG A 85 16.16 12.83 -1.35
C ARG A 85 15.73 13.64 -2.58
N ALA A 86 14.46 13.99 -2.66
CA ALA A 86 13.94 14.81 -3.76
C ALA A 86 14.64 16.17 -3.84
N ASN A 87 14.76 16.85 -2.69
CA ASN A 87 15.38 18.17 -2.62
C ASN A 87 16.92 18.11 -2.74
N ALA A 88 17.56 17.09 -2.18
CA ALA A 88 19.02 16.94 -2.22
C ALA A 88 19.52 16.52 -3.61
N ASP A 89 18.85 15.56 -4.26
CA ASP A 89 19.39 14.86 -5.42
C ASP A 89 18.48 14.96 -6.65
N ILE A 90 17.19 14.61 -6.52
CA ILE A 90 16.31 14.40 -7.69
C ILE A 90 16.04 15.70 -8.43
N ILE A 91 15.58 16.75 -7.75
CA ILE A 91 15.22 18.04 -8.36
C ILE A 91 16.44 18.71 -9.01
N PRO A 92 17.61 18.83 -8.33
CA PRO A 92 18.80 19.41 -8.94
C PRO A 92 19.26 18.62 -10.17
N GLN A 93 19.33 17.29 -10.07
CA GLN A 93 19.77 16.43 -11.19
C GLN A 93 18.80 16.52 -12.37
N ALA A 94 17.49 16.47 -12.11
CA ALA A 94 16.47 16.57 -13.15
C ALA A 94 16.62 17.87 -13.94
N ARG A 95 16.81 19.01 -13.26
CA ARG A 95 17.03 20.31 -13.91
C ARG A 95 18.35 20.40 -14.65
N GLN A 96 19.43 19.97 -14.01
CA GLN A 96 20.77 20.05 -14.59
C GLN A 96 20.87 19.23 -15.89
N ARG A 97 20.28 18.04 -15.91
CA ARG A 97 20.32 17.11 -17.04
C ARG A 97 19.09 17.20 -17.95
N GLN A 98 18.12 18.06 -17.64
CA GLN A 98 16.82 18.17 -18.33
C GLN A 98 16.15 16.80 -18.49
N VAL A 99 16.03 16.09 -17.37
CA VAL A 99 15.48 14.73 -17.35
C VAL A 99 13.96 14.78 -17.49
N VAL A 100 13.45 13.96 -18.41
CA VAL A 100 12.06 13.58 -18.51
C VAL A 100 11.97 12.09 -18.22
N SER A 101 11.21 11.72 -17.20
CA SER A 101 10.96 10.34 -16.79
C SER A 101 9.50 10.01 -17.03
N GLN A 102 9.24 8.97 -17.84
CA GLN A 102 7.91 8.47 -18.11
C GLN A 102 7.82 7.04 -17.56
N ALA A 103 6.91 6.83 -16.61
CA ALA A 103 6.77 5.56 -15.91
C ALA A 103 5.42 4.92 -16.27
N ASN A 104 5.44 3.64 -16.65
CA ASN A 104 4.27 2.88 -17.07
C ASN A 104 4.21 1.55 -16.32
N VAL A 105 3.13 1.32 -15.59
CA VAL A 105 2.90 0.04 -14.91
C VAL A 105 2.31 -0.97 -15.89
N VAL A 106 3.07 -2.02 -16.19
CA VAL A 106 2.65 -3.07 -17.13
C VAL A 106 1.92 -4.22 -16.44
N GLY A 107 2.13 -4.39 -15.14
CA GLY A 107 1.47 -5.43 -14.36
C GLY A 107 1.59 -5.19 -12.86
N VAL A 108 0.60 -5.67 -12.11
CA VAL A 108 0.60 -5.65 -10.64
C VAL A 108 0.08 -6.98 -10.11
N GLY A 109 0.81 -7.59 -9.19
CA GLY A 109 0.40 -8.79 -8.46
C GLY A 109 0.34 -8.52 -6.96
N VAL A 110 -0.66 -9.03 -6.26
CA VAL A 110 -0.76 -8.88 -4.80
C VAL A 110 0.12 -9.92 -4.11
N MET A 111 1.03 -9.46 -3.25
CA MET A 111 1.93 -10.33 -2.47
C MET A 111 1.33 -10.64 -1.10
N ASP A 112 0.90 -9.61 -0.37
CA ASP A 112 0.23 -9.71 0.92
C ASP A 112 -0.96 -8.75 0.96
N ALA A 113 -2.00 -9.12 1.69
CA ALA A 113 -3.19 -8.30 1.84
C ALA A 113 -3.77 -8.50 3.23
N ARG A 114 -3.94 -7.40 3.95
CA ARG A 114 -4.60 -7.31 5.25
C ARG A 114 -5.59 -6.17 5.22
N ARG A 115 -6.31 -5.98 6.32
CA ARG A 115 -7.29 -4.90 6.46
C ARG A 115 -6.70 -3.51 6.23
N ASP A 116 -5.55 -3.24 6.86
CA ASP A 116 -4.96 -1.90 6.92
C ASP A 116 -3.50 -1.86 6.42
N SER A 117 -2.97 -2.98 5.91
CA SER A 117 -1.67 -3.05 5.27
C SER A 117 -1.67 -4.07 4.12
N ALA A 118 -0.81 -3.87 3.14
CA ALA A 118 -0.68 -4.77 1.99
C ALA A 118 0.66 -4.60 1.31
N SER A 119 1.05 -5.55 0.49
CA SER A 119 2.21 -5.44 -0.39
C SER A 119 1.86 -5.92 -1.78
N VAL A 120 2.32 -5.21 -2.80
CA VAL A 120 2.14 -5.60 -4.20
C VAL A 120 3.49 -5.65 -4.92
N LEU A 121 3.59 -6.54 -5.90
CA LEU A 121 4.65 -6.58 -6.88
C LEU A 121 4.21 -5.77 -8.10
N VAL A 122 4.98 -4.76 -8.47
CA VAL A 122 4.73 -3.89 -9.63
C VAL A 122 5.81 -4.13 -10.67
N TYR A 123 5.39 -4.37 -11.90
CA TYR A 123 6.26 -4.39 -13.07
C TYR A 123 6.15 -3.02 -13.74
N LEU A 124 7.27 -2.30 -13.81
CA LEU A 124 7.33 -0.93 -14.28
C LEU A 124 8.27 -0.83 -15.48
N ASN A 125 7.77 -0.28 -16.58
CA ASN A 125 8.60 0.16 -17.69
C ASN A 125 8.77 1.67 -17.61
N ARG A 126 10.00 2.13 -17.66
CA ARG A 126 10.35 3.55 -17.61
C ARG A 126 11.13 3.95 -18.85
N THR A 127 10.81 5.11 -19.39
CA THR A 127 11.60 5.78 -20.42
C THR A 127 12.18 7.05 -19.82
N VAL A 128 13.50 7.16 -19.78
CA VAL A 128 14.21 8.32 -19.26
C VAL A 128 14.94 9.00 -20.41
N THR A 129 14.67 10.27 -20.64
CA THR A 129 15.35 11.09 -21.65
C THR A 129 16.04 12.24 -20.95
N ASP A 130 17.27 12.57 -21.33
CA ASP A 130 18.01 13.72 -20.82
C ASP A 130 18.47 14.64 -21.98
N LYS A 131 19.34 15.61 -21.69
CA LYS A 131 19.94 16.54 -22.68
C LYS A 131 20.48 15.88 -23.96
N SER A 132 20.96 14.64 -23.88
CA SER A 132 21.46 13.90 -25.05
C SER A 132 20.36 13.52 -26.04
N ARG A 133 19.09 13.61 -25.62
CA ARG A 133 17.89 13.20 -26.33
C ARG A 133 17.88 11.73 -26.77
N GLN A 134 18.71 10.91 -26.14
CA GLN A 134 18.68 9.47 -26.31
C GLN A 134 17.80 8.86 -25.22
N PRO A 135 16.70 8.18 -25.57
CA PRO A 135 15.85 7.54 -24.59
C PRO A 135 16.53 6.30 -24.02
N LEU A 136 16.64 6.25 -22.69
CA LEU A 136 17.00 5.06 -21.94
C LEU A 136 15.74 4.32 -21.49
N TYR A 137 15.59 3.09 -21.93
CA TYR A 137 14.51 2.21 -21.52
C TYR A 137 14.96 1.31 -20.38
N ASP A 138 14.22 1.35 -19.27
CA ASP A 138 14.54 0.64 -18.05
C ASP A 138 13.29 -0.08 -17.53
N GLY A 139 13.41 -1.40 -17.36
CA GLY A 139 12.36 -2.25 -16.82
C GLY A 139 12.71 -2.64 -15.39
N SER A 140 11.82 -2.38 -14.43
CA SER A 140 12.03 -2.67 -13.02
C SER A 140 10.90 -3.49 -12.42
N ARG A 141 11.24 -4.25 -11.38
CA ARG A 141 10.29 -4.95 -10.51
C ARG A 141 10.38 -4.32 -9.14
N LEU A 142 9.24 -3.88 -8.61
CA LEU A 142 9.16 -3.16 -7.35
C LEU A 142 8.25 -3.93 -6.41
N ARG A 143 8.71 -4.17 -5.18
CA ARG A 143 7.79 -4.37 -4.06
C ARG A 143 7.33 -3.00 -3.59
N VAL A 144 6.01 -2.82 -3.50
CA VAL A 144 5.39 -1.62 -2.95
C VAL A 144 4.59 -2.03 -1.74
N ASP A 145 5.00 -1.53 -0.58
CA ASP A 145 4.31 -1.72 0.67
C ASP A 145 3.32 -0.58 0.89
N TYR A 146 2.14 -0.92 1.36
CA TYR A 146 1.00 -0.04 1.51
C TYR A 146 0.48 -0.04 2.94
N GLN A 147 0.01 1.12 3.39
CA GLN A 147 -0.71 1.28 4.64
C GLN A 147 -2.00 2.08 4.40
N LYS A 148 -3.09 1.65 5.03
CA LYS A 148 -4.38 2.35 5.00
C LYS A 148 -4.42 3.34 6.17
N ILE A 149 -4.45 4.63 5.87
CA ILE A 149 -4.51 5.72 6.86
C ILE A 149 -5.74 6.57 6.52
N ASP A 150 -6.64 6.75 7.49
CA ASP A 150 -7.90 7.48 7.32
C ASP A 150 -8.70 7.04 6.08
N GLY A 151 -8.75 5.73 5.84
CA GLY A 151 -9.46 5.13 4.71
C GLY A 151 -8.74 5.21 3.36
N ARG A 152 -7.58 5.85 3.28
CA ARG A 152 -6.79 5.98 2.04
C ARG A 152 -5.57 5.07 2.05
N TRP A 153 -5.32 4.41 0.93
CA TRP A 153 -4.10 3.64 0.72
C TRP A 153 -2.95 4.57 0.36
N LEU A 154 -1.93 4.57 1.20
CA LEU A 154 -0.70 5.32 1.02
C LEU A 154 0.48 4.36 0.87
N ILE A 155 1.42 4.74 0.01
CA ILE A 155 2.67 4.03 -0.18
C ILE A 155 3.51 4.21 1.08
N ASN A 156 3.77 3.10 1.75
CA ASN A 156 4.60 3.05 2.93
C ASN A 156 6.06 2.86 2.59
N TYR A 157 6.37 2.09 1.55
CA TYR A 157 7.75 1.93 1.08
C TYR A 157 7.81 1.35 -0.33
N ILE A 158 8.89 1.61 -1.05
CA ILE A 158 9.16 1.03 -2.37
C ILE A 158 10.56 0.41 -2.37
N THR A 159 10.66 -0.86 -2.74
CA THR A 159 11.91 -1.62 -2.79
C THR A 159 12.09 -2.26 -4.17
N PRO A 160 13.19 -1.98 -4.89
CA PRO A 160 13.56 -2.74 -6.08
C PRO A 160 13.88 -4.21 -5.71
N ILE A 161 13.41 -5.16 -6.51
CA ILE A 161 13.65 -6.61 -6.29
C ILE A 161 14.06 -7.35 -7.56
#